data_AF-W6KS90-F1
#
_entry.id   AF-W6KS90-F1
#
_cell.length_a   1.000
_cell.length_b   1.000
_cell.length_c   1.000
_cell.angle_alpha   90.00
_cell.angle_beta   90.00
_cell.angle_gamma   90.00
#
_symmetry.space_group_name_H-M   'P 1'
#
loop_
_entity.id
_entity.type
_entity.pdbx_description
1 polymer ?
#
loop_
_entity_poly.entity_id
_entity_poly.type
_entity_poly.pdbx_seq_one_letter_code
_entity_poly.pdbx_strand_id
1 'polypeptide(L)'
;MLKPSLVVRSLKFRTSIKYPSLVSYNKLPWELINHETPALHMYLAPHYQQLLTLASLVQVPHLAAKSHPVLGEHQRLQMLPGMVYFLPHDTIPEGFTPHDVADPTAMQYYGTLTHTIASILRVRLLTSDDLRLLCLAITFEDSLLDVASSSTLELVGAGGKSIFTFYHYFRPNRPATELTRPLEKYYQHRPQLTMLGSFADGTSWEPRLATPEHTRKLTPPVPYRPPRSYLMGLAERLAVVPGSCFGRRSLMWGHWF
;
A
#
# COMPACT_ATOMS: atom_id res chain seq x y z
N MET A 1 -70.96 -12.86 7.55
CA MET A 1 -70.14 -12.34 6.43
C MET A 1 -69.22 -11.24 6.95
N LEU A 2 -67.94 -11.52 7.17
CA LEU A 2 -66.94 -10.52 7.56
C LEU A 2 -66.06 -10.23 6.34
N LYS A 3 -66.12 -9.00 5.82
CA LYS A 3 -65.21 -8.54 4.75
C LYS A 3 -63.82 -8.29 5.35
N PRO A 4 -62.73 -8.83 4.78
CA PRO A 4 -61.39 -8.45 5.21
C PRO A 4 -61.11 -7.00 4.78
N SER A 5 -60.91 -6.11 5.75
CA SER A 5 -60.45 -4.75 5.49
C SER A 5 -58.99 -4.79 5.06
N LEU A 6 -58.75 -4.69 3.75
CA LEU A 6 -57.42 -4.41 3.19
C LEU A 6 -57.03 -2.97 3.54
N VAL A 7 -56.38 -2.79 4.70
CA VAL A 7 -55.69 -1.55 5.02
C VAL A 7 -54.44 -1.49 4.15
N VAL A 8 -54.56 -0.92 2.95
CA VAL A 8 -53.43 -0.56 2.09
C VAL A 8 -52.69 0.58 2.79
N ARG A 9 -51.66 0.25 3.59
CA ARG A 9 -50.75 1.27 4.14
C ARG A 9 -50.15 2.05 2.95
N SER A 10 -50.39 3.36 2.94
CA SER A 10 -49.88 4.22 1.88
C SER A 10 -48.33 4.15 1.84
N LEU A 11 -47.75 4.21 0.65
CA LEU A 11 -46.30 4.12 0.43
C LEU A 11 -45.50 5.11 1.29
N LYS A 12 -46.11 6.24 1.65
CA LYS A 12 -45.50 7.33 2.42
C LYS A 12 -45.29 7.03 3.91
N PHE A 13 -45.92 5.97 4.46
CA PHE A 13 -45.77 5.58 5.87
C PHE A 13 -44.99 4.26 6.05
N ARG A 14 -44.23 3.83 5.04
CA ARG A 14 -43.45 2.59 5.12
C ARG A 14 -42.16 2.76 5.93
N THR A 15 -41.46 3.89 5.79
CA THR A 15 -40.19 4.18 6.47
C THR A 15 -40.02 5.68 6.71
N SER A 16 -39.23 6.04 7.73
CA SER A 16 -38.82 7.43 7.99
C SER A 16 -37.98 7.97 6.84
N ILE A 17 -38.05 9.29 6.59
CA ILE A 17 -37.31 10.00 5.52
C ILE A 17 -35.81 10.17 5.88
N LYS A 18 -35.41 9.82 7.11
CA LYS A 18 -33.99 9.86 7.51
C LYS A 18 -33.18 8.82 6.71
N TYR A 19 -32.04 9.25 6.16
CA TYR A 19 -31.12 8.45 5.33
C TYR A 19 -31.68 8.04 3.96
N PRO A 20 -31.93 8.99 3.04
CA PRO A 20 -32.35 8.66 1.68
C PRO A 20 -31.25 7.93 0.91
N SER A 21 -31.62 7.27 -0.19
CA SER A 21 -30.64 6.71 -1.13
C SER A 21 -29.80 7.83 -1.73
N LEU A 22 -28.49 7.76 -1.51
CA LEU A 22 -27.53 8.74 -2.03
C LEU A 22 -26.90 8.25 -3.34
N VAL A 23 -26.39 9.19 -4.13
CA VAL A 23 -25.59 8.89 -5.32
C VAL A 23 -24.27 8.29 -4.87
N SER A 24 -23.88 7.14 -5.46
CA SER A 24 -22.64 6.47 -5.11
C SER A 24 -21.42 7.18 -5.71
N TYR A 25 -20.29 7.06 -5.02
CA TYR A 25 -19.01 7.67 -5.44
C TYR A 25 -18.52 7.18 -6.81
N ASN A 26 -18.97 5.99 -7.24
CA ASN A 26 -18.69 5.46 -8.58
C ASN A 26 -19.17 6.35 -9.73
N LYS A 27 -20.04 7.32 -9.47
CA LYS A 27 -20.60 8.23 -10.47
C LYS A 27 -20.15 9.69 -10.29
N LEU A 28 -19.35 9.99 -9.27
CA LEU A 28 -18.95 11.36 -8.93
C LEU A 28 -17.52 11.61 -9.41
N PRO A 29 -17.29 12.45 -10.44
CA PRO A 29 -15.96 12.61 -11.04
C PRO A 29 -14.84 13.01 -10.07
N TRP A 30 -15.14 13.80 -9.04
CA TRP A 30 -14.16 14.23 -8.03
C TRP A 30 -13.79 13.14 -7.01
N GLU A 31 -14.55 12.05 -6.95
CA GLU A 31 -14.23 10.87 -6.12
C GLU A 31 -13.48 9.78 -6.93
N LEU A 32 -13.47 9.89 -8.26
CA LEU A 32 -12.85 8.90 -9.14
C LEU A 32 -11.37 9.23 -9.36
N ILE A 33 -10.53 8.20 -9.35
CA ILE A 33 -9.12 8.34 -9.68
C ILE A 33 -8.93 7.99 -11.16
N ASN A 34 -8.39 8.95 -11.92
CA ASN A 34 -7.94 8.69 -13.28
C ASN A 34 -6.55 8.03 -13.25
N HIS A 35 -6.38 6.99 -14.07
CA HIS A 35 -5.15 6.22 -14.18
C HIS A 35 -4.02 6.97 -14.87
N GLU A 36 -4.34 8.01 -15.65
CA GLU A 36 -3.36 8.89 -16.29
C GLU A 36 -2.75 9.90 -15.31
N THR A 37 -3.29 10.00 -14.08
CA THR A 37 -2.81 10.96 -13.07
C THR A 37 -1.86 10.31 -12.08
N PRO A 38 -0.88 11.06 -11.53
CA PRO A 38 0.05 10.54 -10.52
C PRO A 38 -0.66 10.10 -9.23
N ALA A 39 -1.90 10.55 -8.99
CA ALA A 39 -2.71 10.15 -7.85
C ALA A 39 -2.94 8.63 -7.78
N LEU A 40 -3.04 7.94 -8.93
CA LEU A 40 -3.15 6.48 -8.96
C LEU A 40 -1.98 5.82 -8.20
N HIS A 41 -0.76 6.26 -8.51
CA HIS A 41 0.47 5.72 -7.94
C HIS A 41 0.61 6.09 -6.46
N MET A 42 0.17 7.29 -6.07
CA MET A 42 0.12 7.72 -4.68
C MET A 42 -0.68 6.77 -3.79
N TYR A 43 -1.86 6.33 -4.25
CA TYR A 43 -2.70 5.42 -3.47
C TYR A 43 -2.19 3.98 -3.49
N LEU A 44 -1.63 3.50 -4.60
CA LEU A 44 -1.27 2.10 -4.77
C LEU A 44 0.13 1.74 -4.26
N ALA A 45 1.11 2.64 -4.38
CA ALA A 45 2.51 2.35 -4.05
C ALA A 45 2.73 1.84 -2.60
N PRO A 46 2.10 2.41 -1.55
CA PRO A 46 2.26 1.93 -0.18
C PRO A 46 1.76 0.49 0.02
N HIS A 47 0.71 0.09 -0.70
CA HIS A 47 0.17 -1.26 -0.63
C HIS A 47 1.14 -2.28 -1.24
N TYR A 48 1.80 -1.92 -2.34
CA TYR A 48 2.79 -2.81 -2.97
C TYR A 48 4.04 -2.95 -2.11
N GLN A 49 4.47 -1.87 -1.45
CA GLN A 49 5.56 -1.92 -0.49
C GLN A 49 5.24 -2.96 0.61
N GLN A 50 4.07 -2.85 1.21
CA GLN A 50 3.62 -3.74 2.28
C GLN A 50 3.47 -5.20 1.81
N LEU A 51 2.93 -5.41 0.60
CA LEU A 51 2.78 -6.74 0.00
C LEU A 51 4.15 -7.39 -0.29
N LEU A 52 5.10 -6.65 -0.83
CA LEU A 52 6.46 -7.16 -1.08
C LEU A 52 7.18 -7.53 0.23
N THR A 53 7.04 -6.72 1.28
CA THR A 53 7.59 -7.06 2.61
C THR A 53 6.96 -8.33 3.18
N LEU A 54 5.66 -8.56 2.98
CA LEU A 54 5.05 -9.83 3.38
C LEU A 54 5.56 -10.99 2.52
N ALA A 55 5.66 -10.79 1.21
CA ALA A 55 6.06 -11.79 0.24
C ALA A 55 7.53 -12.24 0.42
N SER A 56 8.39 -11.38 0.98
CA SER A 56 9.79 -11.72 1.32
C SER A 56 9.91 -12.60 2.58
N LEU A 57 8.91 -12.57 3.46
CA LEU A 57 8.95 -13.29 4.74
C LEU A 57 8.18 -14.60 4.72
N VAL A 58 7.06 -14.67 4.00
CA VAL A 58 6.14 -15.82 4.05
C VAL A 58 5.70 -16.23 2.64
N GLN A 59 5.39 -17.52 2.49
CA GLN A 59 4.69 -18.04 1.32
C GLN A 59 3.22 -17.61 1.35
N VAL A 60 2.87 -16.63 0.50
CA VAL A 60 1.50 -16.17 0.31
C VAL A 60 0.87 -16.99 -0.81
N PRO A 61 -0.27 -17.64 -0.56
CA PRO A 61 -0.89 -18.51 -1.55
C PRO A 61 -1.32 -17.73 -2.79
N HIS A 62 -1.14 -18.34 -3.97
CA HIS A 62 -1.52 -17.79 -5.29
C HIS A 62 -0.86 -16.47 -5.69
N LEU A 63 0.12 -15.98 -4.92
CA LEU A 63 0.83 -14.75 -5.23
C LEU A 63 2.03 -15.00 -6.16
N ALA A 64 2.67 -16.16 -6.09
CA ALA A 64 3.63 -16.61 -7.10
C ALA A 64 2.92 -17.43 -8.18
N ALA A 65 3.01 -16.98 -9.43
CA ALA A 65 2.47 -17.70 -10.59
C ALA A 65 3.60 -18.09 -11.56
N LYS A 66 3.35 -19.12 -12.37
CA LYS A 66 4.29 -19.57 -13.42
C LYS A 66 4.04 -18.90 -14.78
N SER A 67 2.79 -18.52 -15.02
CA SER A 67 2.32 -17.87 -16.25
C SER A 67 1.12 -16.99 -15.92
N HIS A 68 0.75 -16.10 -16.85
CA HIS A 68 -0.49 -15.34 -16.74
C HIS A 68 -1.71 -16.29 -16.64
N PRO A 69 -2.76 -15.90 -15.89
CA PRO A 69 -4.00 -16.66 -15.83
C PRO A 69 -4.70 -16.65 -17.19
N VAL A 70 -4.89 -17.83 -17.79
CA VAL A 70 -5.61 -17.98 -19.05
C VAL A 70 -7.10 -17.96 -18.76
N LEU A 71 -7.75 -16.84 -19.04
CA LEU A 71 -9.19 -16.64 -18.87
C LEU A 71 -9.85 -16.32 -20.21
N GLY A 72 -11.03 -16.90 -20.43
CA GLY A 72 -11.87 -16.53 -21.58
C GLY A 72 -12.29 -15.06 -21.50
N GLU A 73 -12.40 -14.39 -22.64
CA GLU A 73 -12.64 -12.93 -22.73
C GLU A 73 -13.82 -12.45 -21.87
N HIS A 74 -14.93 -13.19 -21.88
CA HIS A 74 -16.13 -12.84 -21.10
C HIS A 74 -15.92 -12.86 -19.58
N GLN A 75 -14.99 -13.67 -19.09
CA GLN A 75 -14.71 -13.80 -17.66
C GLN A 75 -13.64 -12.82 -17.16
N ARG A 76 -12.82 -12.28 -18.06
CA ARG A 76 -11.68 -11.40 -17.73
C ARG A 76 -12.11 -10.20 -16.88
N LEU A 77 -13.12 -9.46 -17.30
CA LEU A 77 -13.60 -8.26 -16.60
C LEU A 77 -14.23 -8.58 -15.23
N GLN A 78 -14.73 -9.79 -15.03
CA GLN A 78 -15.35 -10.20 -13.77
C GLN A 78 -14.33 -10.72 -12.75
N MET A 79 -13.30 -11.46 -13.21
CA MET A 79 -12.39 -12.20 -12.34
C MET A 79 -11.06 -11.48 -12.10
N LEU A 80 -10.56 -10.69 -13.06
CA LEU A 80 -9.24 -10.07 -12.95
C LEU A 80 -9.20 -8.86 -12.00
N PRO A 81 -10.18 -7.94 -11.94
CA PRO A 81 -10.09 -6.78 -11.05
C PRO A 81 -9.86 -7.17 -9.57
N GLY A 82 -8.80 -6.63 -8.98
CA GLY A 82 -8.35 -6.95 -7.62
C GLY A 82 -7.43 -8.17 -7.52
N MET A 83 -7.12 -8.84 -8.64
CA MET A 83 -6.15 -9.92 -8.70
C MET A 83 -4.73 -9.36 -8.76
N VAL A 84 -3.85 -9.99 -7.99
CA VAL A 84 -2.42 -9.66 -7.91
C VAL A 84 -1.59 -10.93 -7.88
N TYR A 85 -0.48 -10.91 -8.62
CA TYR A 85 0.49 -12.00 -8.65
C TYR A 85 1.84 -11.50 -9.18
N PHE A 86 2.87 -12.29 -8.94
CA PHE A 86 4.21 -12.17 -9.48
C PHE A 86 4.46 -13.22 -10.54
N LEU A 87 5.23 -12.85 -11.56
CA LEU A 87 5.81 -13.79 -12.51
C LEU A 87 7.34 -13.63 -12.55
N PRO A 88 8.06 -14.73 -12.80
CA PRO A 88 9.45 -14.63 -13.24
C PRO A 88 9.46 -13.99 -14.63
N HIS A 89 10.35 -13.01 -14.83
CA HIS A 89 10.48 -12.24 -16.07
C HIS A 89 9.39 -11.18 -16.33
N ASP A 90 9.62 -10.40 -17.38
CA ASP A 90 8.75 -9.34 -17.87
C ASP A 90 8.01 -9.80 -19.13
N THR A 91 6.85 -10.43 -18.92
CA THR A 91 5.98 -10.94 -19.97
C THR A 91 4.69 -10.14 -20.03
N ILE A 92 4.28 -9.70 -21.22
CA ILE A 92 3.05 -8.93 -21.37
C ILE A 92 1.88 -9.90 -21.58
N PRO A 93 0.76 -9.77 -20.84
CA PRO A 93 -0.44 -10.57 -21.07
C PRO A 93 -1.09 -10.27 -22.43
N GLU A 94 -1.71 -11.28 -23.03
CA GLU A 94 -2.38 -11.16 -24.32
C GLU A 94 -3.60 -10.21 -24.29
N GLY A 95 -3.76 -9.39 -25.33
CA GLY A 95 -4.87 -8.42 -25.46
C GLY A 95 -4.71 -7.15 -24.60
N PHE A 96 -3.46 -6.83 -24.24
CA PHE A 96 -3.11 -5.60 -23.55
C PHE A 96 -2.07 -4.81 -24.34
N THR A 97 -2.26 -3.50 -24.38
CA THR A 97 -1.27 -2.57 -24.93
C THR A 97 -0.44 -1.95 -23.79
N PRO A 98 0.91 -2.03 -23.85
CA PRO A 98 1.76 -1.50 -22.79
C PRO A 98 2.00 0.00 -22.95
N HIS A 99 1.85 0.75 -21.87
CA HIS A 99 2.27 2.14 -21.77
C HIS A 99 3.28 2.30 -20.64
N ASP A 100 4.52 2.69 -20.98
CA ASP A 100 5.55 2.94 -19.99
C ASP A 100 5.25 4.25 -19.23
N VAL A 101 5.26 4.18 -17.90
CA VAL A 101 5.05 5.35 -17.03
C VAL A 101 6.40 6.05 -16.85
N ALA A 102 6.67 7.04 -17.69
CA ALA A 102 7.90 7.83 -17.66
C ALA A 102 7.79 9.14 -16.85
N ASP A 103 6.60 9.47 -16.34
CA ASP A 103 6.36 10.70 -15.58
C ASP A 103 7.06 10.65 -14.20
N PRO A 104 8.02 11.56 -13.90
CA PRO A 104 8.70 11.59 -12.62
C PRO A 104 7.76 11.84 -11.44
N THR A 105 6.64 12.55 -11.64
CA THR A 105 5.68 12.85 -10.58
C THR A 105 4.85 11.62 -10.17
N ALA A 106 4.66 10.67 -11.08
CA ALA A 106 4.09 9.36 -10.78
C ALA A 106 5.14 8.45 -10.12
N MET A 107 6.39 8.50 -10.62
CA MET A 107 7.46 7.63 -10.15
C MET A 107 7.96 7.94 -8.73
N GLN A 108 7.84 9.19 -8.26
CA GLN A 108 8.29 9.60 -6.92
C GLN A 108 7.66 8.78 -5.77
N TYR A 109 6.44 8.27 -5.95
CA TYR A 109 5.74 7.50 -4.91
C TYR A 109 6.34 6.11 -4.69
N TYR A 110 7.19 5.64 -5.61
CA TYR A 110 7.89 4.37 -5.48
C TYR A 110 9.28 4.50 -4.85
N GLY A 111 9.72 5.70 -4.45
CA GLY A 111 11.09 5.92 -3.95
C GLY A 111 11.46 5.02 -2.77
N THR A 112 10.58 4.85 -1.77
CA THR A 112 10.83 3.94 -0.66
C THR A 112 10.97 2.49 -1.15
N LEU A 113 10.13 2.07 -2.09
CA LEU A 113 10.15 0.72 -2.63
C LEU A 113 11.48 0.45 -3.38
N THR A 114 11.89 1.37 -4.25
CA THR A 114 13.14 1.29 -5.02
C THR A 114 14.38 1.22 -4.12
N HIS A 115 14.42 1.99 -3.03
CA HIS A 115 15.61 2.09 -2.18
C HIS A 115 15.66 1.05 -1.04
N THR A 116 14.51 0.53 -0.59
CA THR A 116 14.47 -0.34 0.60
C THR A 116 14.05 -1.77 0.29
N ILE A 117 13.29 -2.00 -0.79
CA ILE A 117 12.69 -3.31 -1.05
C ILE A 117 13.30 -4.00 -2.25
N ALA A 118 13.17 -3.39 -3.43
CA ALA A 118 13.61 -3.96 -4.69
C ALA A 118 13.78 -2.82 -5.70
N SER A 119 14.86 -2.82 -6.46
CA SER A 119 15.11 -1.78 -7.46
C SER A 119 14.04 -1.87 -8.55
N ILE A 120 13.43 -0.74 -8.93
CA ILE A 120 12.41 -0.73 -9.99
C ILE A 120 13.10 -0.44 -11.31
N LEU A 121 12.97 -1.38 -12.25
CA LEU A 121 13.47 -1.19 -13.62
C LEU A 121 12.48 -0.39 -14.47
N ARG A 122 11.20 -0.71 -14.36
CA ARG A 122 10.14 -0.09 -15.17
C ARG A 122 8.79 -0.25 -14.51
N VAL A 123 7.93 0.73 -14.74
CA VAL A 123 6.51 0.70 -14.38
C VAL A 123 5.71 0.86 -15.67
N ARG A 124 4.79 -0.06 -15.90
CA ARG A 124 3.92 -0.05 -17.08
C ARG A 124 2.47 -0.07 -16.67
N LEU A 125 1.68 0.73 -17.35
CA LEU A 125 0.24 0.61 -17.35
C LEU A 125 -0.18 -0.13 -18.62
N LEU A 126 -0.70 -1.32 -18.44
CA LEU A 126 -1.24 -2.15 -19.50
C LEU A 126 -2.74 -1.86 -19.63
N THR A 127 -3.18 -1.43 -20.80
CA THR A 127 -4.59 -1.14 -21.10
C THR A 127 -5.17 -2.26 -21.95
N SER A 128 -6.34 -2.78 -21.58
CA SER A 128 -7.03 -3.77 -22.41
C SER A 128 -7.56 -3.14 -23.70
N ASP A 129 -7.71 -3.93 -24.75
CA ASP A 129 -8.24 -3.47 -26.05
C ASP A 129 -9.65 -2.84 -25.94
N ASP A 130 -10.45 -3.27 -24.97
CA ASP A 130 -11.78 -2.73 -24.69
C ASP A 130 -11.78 -1.51 -23.74
N LEU A 131 -10.60 -1.09 -23.25
CA LEU A 131 -10.38 0.02 -22.30
C LEU A 131 -11.16 -0.10 -20.99
N ARG A 132 -11.61 -1.30 -20.60
CA ARG A 132 -12.38 -1.54 -19.37
C ARG A 132 -11.57 -2.18 -18.26
N LEU A 133 -10.38 -2.66 -18.56
CA LEU A 133 -9.49 -3.32 -17.62
C LEU A 133 -8.08 -2.76 -17.76
N LEU A 134 -7.50 -2.39 -16.62
CA LEU A 134 -6.14 -1.92 -16.53
C LEU A 134 -5.32 -2.93 -15.74
N CYS A 135 -4.05 -3.06 -16.08
CA CYS A 135 -3.09 -3.78 -15.28
C CYS A 135 -1.85 -2.93 -15.06
N LEU A 136 -1.52 -2.65 -13.79
CA LEU A 136 -0.25 -2.05 -13.47
C LEU A 136 0.78 -3.17 -13.32
N ALA A 137 1.80 -3.14 -14.18
CA ALA A 137 2.93 -4.04 -14.16
C ALA A 137 4.17 -3.29 -13.64
N ILE A 138 4.77 -3.77 -12.57
CA ILE A 138 6.00 -3.21 -12.01
C ILE A 138 7.08 -4.27 -12.07
N THR A 139 8.13 -4.00 -12.83
CA THR A 139 9.27 -4.90 -12.99
C THR A 139 10.38 -4.48 -12.05
N PHE A 140 10.87 -5.45 -11.27
CA PHE A 140 11.91 -5.25 -10.28
C PHE A 140 13.21 -5.95 -10.70
N GLU A 141 14.33 -5.36 -10.34
CA GLU A 141 15.66 -5.95 -10.38
C GLU A 141 16.05 -6.38 -8.97
N ASP A 142 16.02 -7.70 -8.77
CA ASP A 142 16.36 -8.41 -7.53
C ASP A 142 15.67 -7.88 -6.25
N SER A 143 15.75 -8.65 -5.16
CA SER A 143 15.31 -8.19 -3.85
C SER A 143 16.48 -7.56 -3.10
N LEU A 144 16.28 -6.34 -2.56
CA LEU A 144 17.19 -5.73 -1.59
C LEU A 144 16.93 -6.23 -0.16
N LEU A 145 15.76 -6.82 0.08
CA LEU A 145 15.42 -7.45 1.36
C LEU A 145 16.04 -8.83 1.47
N ASP A 146 16.36 -9.22 2.71
CA ASP A 146 16.62 -10.60 3.07
C ASP A 146 15.38 -11.44 2.78
N VAL A 147 15.50 -12.33 1.81
CA VAL A 147 14.42 -13.23 1.39
C VAL A 147 14.48 -14.48 2.27
N ALA A 148 13.40 -14.76 3.00
CA ALA A 148 13.31 -15.97 3.80
C ALA A 148 13.21 -17.19 2.88
N SER A 149 13.80 -18.32 3.30
CA SER A 149 13.62 -19.59 2.63
C SER A 149 12.15 -20.01 2.68
N SER A 150 11.64 -20.58 1.59
CA SER A 150 10.23 -20.83 1.24
C SER A 150 9.33 -19.61 1.03
N SER A 151 9.85 -18.37 1.04
CA SER A 151 9.02 -17.19 0.83
C SER A 151 8.51 -17.07 -0.61
N THR A 152 7.49 -16.23 -0.82
CA THR A 152 6.90 -16.04 -2.15
C THR A 152 7.92 -15.47 -3.14
N LEU A 153 8.75 -14.53 -2.68
CA LEU A 153 9.77 -13.90 -3.51
C LEU A 153 10.86 -14.89 -3.93
N GLU A 154 11.27 -15.79 -3.04
CA GLU A 154 12.21 -16.86 -3.40
C GLU A 154 11.64 -17.78 -4.48
N LEU A 155 10.36 -18.15 -4.38
CA LEU A 155 9.69 -19.01 -5.39
C LEU A 155 9.64 -18.38 -6.78
N VAL A 156 9.59 -17.05 -6.84
CA VAL A 156 9.63 -16.27 -8.10
C VAL A 156 11.06 -16.10 -8.60
N GLY A 157 12.05 -16.40 -7.76
CA GLY A 157 13.49 -16.35 -8.08
C GLY A 157 14.18 -15.08 -7.59
N ALA A 158 13.53 -14.24 -6.79
CA ALA A 158 14.17 -13.05 -6.19
C ALA A 158 15.17 -13.50 -5.11
N GLY A 159 16.38 -12.93 -5.13
CA GLY A 159 17.54 -13.38 -4.34
C GLY A 159 18.67 -14.01 -5.18
N GLY A 160 18.56 -13.96 -6.51
CA GLY A 160 19.48 -14.64 -7.44
C GLY A 160 19.80 -13.85 -8.72
N LYS A 161 19.93 -12.51 -8.64
CA LYS A 161 20.10 -11.62 -9.82
C LYS A 161 19.07 -11.87 -10.92
N SER A 162 17.82 -12.06 -10.52
CA SER A 162 16.71 -12.31 -11.44
C SER A 162 15.81 -11.09 -11.54
N ILE A 163 15.08 -11.02 -12.66
CA ILE A 163 14.06 -10.01 -12.90
C ILE A 163 12.71 -10.67 -12.65
N PHE A 164 11.86 -10.01 -11.88
CA PHE A 164 10.49 -10.43 -11.63
C PHE A 164 9.53 -9.26 -11.78
N THR A 165 8.29 -9.56 -12.17
CA THR A 165 7.27 -8.54 -12.43
C THR A 165 6.03 -8.79 -11.61
N PHE A 166 5.55 -7.74 -10.96
CA PHE A 166 4.29 -7.70 -10.25
C PHE A 166 3.18 -7.20 -11.16
N TYR A 167 2.03 -7.87 -11.14
CA TYR A 167 0.85 -7.47 -11.90
C TYR A 167 -0.32 -7.22 -10.96
N HIS A 168 -0.95 -6.06 -11.08
CA HIS A 168 -2.18 -5.72 -10.37
C HIS A 168 -3.26 -5.26 -11.36
N TYR A 169 -4.37 -5.99 -11.42
CA TYR A 169 -5.48 -5.70 -12.32
C TYR A 169 -6.57 -4.89 -11.61
N PHE A 170 -7.11 -3.87 -12.28
CA PHE A 170 -8.18 -3.04 -11.73
C PHE A 170 -9.02 -2.39 -12.83
N ARG A 171 -10.19 -1.87 -12.46
CA ARG A 171 -11.07 -1.14 -13.39
C ARG A 171 -10.67 0.34 -13.48
N PRO A 172 -10.72 0.96 -14.67
CA PRO A 172 -10.48 2.39 -14.82
C PRO A 172 -11.59 3.22 -14.15
N ASN A 173 -11.24 4.45 -13.76
CA ASN A 173 -12.17 5.46 -13.24
C ASN A 173 -13.01 4.94 -12.08
N ARG A 174 -12.34 4.43 -11.05
CA ARG A 174 -12.94 3.93 -9.80
C ARG A 174 -12.44 4.72 -8.59
N PRO A 175 -13.24 4.77 -7.51
CA PRO A 175 -12.78 5.39 -6.27
C PRO A 175 -11.60 4.60 -5.68
N ALA A 176 -10.78 5.28 -4.89
CA ALA A 176 -9.59 4.69 -4.24
C ALA A 176 -9.90 3.38 -3.53
N THR A 177 -11.04 3.32 -2.85
CA THR A 177 -11.48 2.15 -2.08
C THR A 177 -11.63 0.89 -2.94
N GLU A 178 -12.01 1.00 -4.21
CA GLU A 178 -12.11 -0.18 -5.09
C GLU A 178 -10.72 -0.70 -5.49
N LEU A 179 -9.74 0.20 -5.59
CA LEU A 179 -8.36 -0.10 -5.98
C LEU A 179 -7.57 -0.72 -4.81
N THR A 180 -7.77 -0.23 -3.59
CA THR A 180 -6.95 -0.58 -2.43
C THR A 180 -7.54 -1.74 -1.62
N ARG A 181 -8.87 -1.87 -1.55
CA ARG A 181 -9.55 -2.88 -0.74
C ARG A 181 -9.14 -4.33 -1.06
N PRO A 182 -8.90 -4.74 -2.31
CA PRO A 182 -8.40 -6.08 -2.61
C PRO A 182 -7.03 -6.39 -1.99
N LEU A 183 -6.23 -5.34 -1.71
CA LEU A 183 -4.89 -5.44 -1.16
C LEU A 183 -4.86 -5.45 0.38
N GLU A 184 -5.93 -4.99 1.04
CA GLU A 184 -6.03 -4.97 2.51
C GLU A 184 -5.82 -6.35 3.15
N LYS A 185 -6.20 -7.43 2.45
CA LYS A 185 -6.00 -8.81 2.93
C LYS A 185 -4.51 -9.19 3.11
N TYR A 186 -3.60 -8.44 2.49
CA TYR A 186 -2.17 -8.68 2.61
C TYR A 186 -1.55 -7.95 3.80
N TYR A 187 -2.29 -7.13 4.56
CA TYR A 187 -1.82 -6.46 5.79
C TYR A 187 -1.67 -7.42 6.97
N GLN A 188 -0.97 -8.53 6.75
CA GLN A 188 -0.53 -9.45 7.79
C GLN A 188 0.88 -9.07 8.20
N HIS A 189 1.05 -8.64 9.44
CA HIS A 189 2.37 -8.33 9.98
C HIS A 189 3.03 -9.61 10.48
N ARG A 190 4.09 -10.03 9.79
CA ARG A 190 4.90 -11.20 10.15
C ARG A 190 6.24 -10.73 10.71
N PRO A 191 6.73 -11.35 11.80
CA PRO A 191 8.00 -10.97 12.39
C PRO A 191 9.16 -11.35 11.45
N GLN A 192 10.17 -10.49 11.37
CA GLN A 192 11.45 -10.81 10.74
C GLN A 192 12.38 -11.39 11.80
N LEU A 193 12.96 -12.56 11.53
CA LEU A 193 13.76 -13.32 12.50
C LEU A 193 15.28 -13.16 12.32
N THR A 194 15.73 -12.28 11.42
CA THR A 194 17.16 -12.10 11.08
C THR A 194 18.01 -11.80 12.31
N MET A 195 17.57 -10.90 13.18
CA MET A 195 18.26 -10.56 14.43
C MET A 195 18.25 -11.69 15.47
N LEU A 196 17.28 -12.60 15.41
CA LEU A 196 17.23 -13.76 16.31
C LEU A 196 18.12 -14.90 15.80
N GLY A 197 18.31 -15.00 14.48
CA GLY A 197 19.23 -15.94 13.85
C GLY A 197 20.65 -15.83 14.41
N SER A 198 21.15 -14.60 14.64
CA SER A 198 22.50 -14.41 15.21
C SER A 198 22.68 -15.05 16.59
N PHE A 199 21.62 -15.13 17.41
CA PHE A 199 21.67 -15.82 18.70
C PHE A 199 21.60 -17.34 18.57
N ALA A 200 20.94 -17.85 17.52
CA ALA A 200 20.85 -19.27 17.21
C ALA A 200 22.16 -19.82 16.61
N ASP A 201 22.87 -19.02 15.83
CA ASP A 201 24.12 -19.37 15.15
C ASP A 201 25.33 -19.46 16.11
N GLY A 202 25.10 -19.31 17.42
CA GLY A 202 26.15 -19.45 18.44
C GLY A 202 27.20 -18.32 18.40
N THR A 203 26.85 -17.16 17.85
CA THR A 203 27.75 -15.99 17.86
C THR A 203 28.13 -15.61 19.30
N SER A 204 29.34 -15.11 19.49
CA SER A 204 29.86 -14.67 20.79
C SER A 204 29.20 -13.35 21.23
N TRP A 205 27.94 -13.42 21.67
CA TRP A 205 27.27 -12.32 22.31
C TRP A 205 27.43 -12.45 23.83
N GLU A 206 27.67 -11.34 24.53
CA GLU A 206 27.81 -11.32 25.98
C GLU A 206 26.54 -10.77 26.63
N PRO A 207 25.84 -11.53 27.49
CA PRO A 207 24.66 -11.04 28.19
C PRO A 207 25.03 -9.95 29.20
N ARG A 208 24.39 -8.78 29.10
CA ARG A 208 24.50 -7.71 30.09
C ARG A 208 23.35 -7.79 31.10
N LEU A 209 23.59 -8.48 32.20
CA LEU A 209 22.58 -8.69 33.26
C LEU A 209 22.47 -7.51 34.24
N ALA A 210 23.48 -6.65 34.28
CA ALA A 210 23.53 -5.46 35.13
C ALA A 210 23.77 -4.21 34.29
N THR A 211 23.19 -3.09 34.71
CA THR A 211 23.53 -1.78 34.18
C THR A 211 24.95 -1.41 34.62
N PRO A 212 25.80 -0.91 33.72
CA PRO A 212 27.14 -0.46 34.10
C PRO A 212 27.06 0.72 35.07
N GLU A 213 28.06 0.85 35.95
CA GLU A 213 28.17 2.00 36.84
C GLU A 213 28.51 3.27 36.03
N HIS A 214 27.57 4.20 35.98
CA HIS A 214 27.76 5.48 35.32
C HIS A 214 28.35 6.51 36.31
N THR A 215 29.67 6.65 36.32
CA THR A 215 30.37 7.66 37.14
C THR A 215 30.26 9.08 36.57
N ARG A 216 29.96 9.21 35.26
CA ARG A 216 29.81 10.49 34.56
C ARG A 216 28.33 10.78 34.28
N LYS A 217 27.90 12.00 34.58
CA LYS A 217 26.55 12.50 34.22
C LYS A 217 26.41 12.65 32.71
N LEU A 218 25.17 12.62 32.22
CA LEU A 218 24.84 12.86 30.81
C LEU A 218 25.39 14.20 30.33
N THR A 219 25.79 14.25 29.07
CA THR A 219 26.25 15.49 28.42
C THR A 219 25.11 16.51 28.43
N PRO A 220 25.32 17.72 28.97
CA PRO A 220 24.27 18.74 28.99
C PRO A 220 23.95 19.20 27.56
N PRO A 221 22.68 19.56 27.26
CA PRO A 221 22.34 20.11 25.95
C PRO A 221 23.01 21.47 25.75
N VAL A 222 23.21 21.85 24.49
CA VAL A 222 23.64 23.21 24.13
C VAL A 222 22.61 24.21 24.68
N PRO A 223 23.04 25.39 25.19
CA PRO A 223 22.11 26.41 25.66
C PRO A 223 21.06 26.75 24.60
N TYR A 224 19.79 26.62 24.98
CA TYR A 224 18.65 26.91 24.12
C TYR A 224 18.68 28.38 23.67
N ARG A 225 18.45 28.61 22.37
CA ARG A 225 18.38 29.94 21.76
C ARG A 225 16.98 30.12 21.17
N PRO A 226 16.18 31.09 21.66
CA PRO A 226 14.84 31.30 21.13
C PRO A 226 14.86 31.84 19.70
N PRO A 227 13.80 31.59 18.91
CA PRO A 227 13.69 32.14 17.57
C PRO A 227 13.61 33.68 17.60
N ARG A 228 14.05 34.30 16.50
CA ARG A 228 14.02 35.76 16.32
C ARG A 228 12.93 36.23 15.34
N SER A 229 12.25 35.30 14.68
CA SER A 229 11.16 35.56 13.75
C SER A 229 9.82 35.66 14.49
N TYR A 230 8.86 36.33 13.86
CA TYR A 230 7.47 36.29 14.32
C TYR A 230 6.91 34.88 14.18
N LEU A 231 6.31 34.39 15.25
CA LEU A 231 5.72 33.05 15.32
C LEU A 231 4.22 33.11 15.08
N MET A 232 3.65 32.02 14.57
CA MET A 232 2.21 31.88 14.34
C MET A 232 1.34 31.90 15.62
N GLY A 233 1.97 31.92 16.80
CA GLY A 233 1.31 31.89 18.10
C GLY A 233 1.50 30.55 18.83
N LEU A 234 0.62 30.29 19.81
CA LEU A 234 0.64 29.04 20.59
C LEU A 234 0.00 27.91 19.78
N ALA A 235 0.84 27.04 19.22
CA ALA A 235 0.43 25.90 18.40
C ALA A 235 -0.63 25.00 19.08
N GLU A 236 -0.53 24.84 20.40
CA GLU A 236 -1.47 24.04 21.20
C GLU A 236 -2.92 24.54 21.15
N ARG A 237 -3.13 25.85 20.96
CA ARG A 237 -4.47 26.46 20.87
C ARG A 237 -5.00 26.52 19.44
N LEU A 238 -4.10 26.44 18.46
CA LEU A 238 -4.42 26.44 17.03
C LEU A 238 -4.80 25.06 16.49
N ALA A 239 -4.90 24.06 17.38
CA ALA A 239 -5.07 22.66 17.00
C ALA A 239 -3.98 22.12 16.08
N VAL A 240 -2.80 22.75 16.09
CA VAL A 240 -1.64 22.31 15.32
C VAL A 240 -1.02 21.09 16.03
N VAL A 241 -0.64 20.10 15.24
CA VAL A 241 0.06 18.90 15.70
C VAL A 241 1.53 19.26 15.95
N PRO A 242 2.24 18.67 16.92
CA PRO A 242 3.68 18.92 17.14
C PRO A 242 4.48 18.91 15.83
N GLY A 243 5.26 19.97 15.60
CA GLY A 243 6.04 20.18 14.37
C GLY A 243 5.23 20.24 13.06
N SER A 244 3.90 20.31 13.11
CA SER A 244 2.98 20.14 11.98
C SER A 244 3.12 18.79 11.25
N CYS A 245 3.64 17.77 11.94
CA CYS A 245 3.94 16.46 11.34
C CYS A 245 3.20 15.31 12.04
N PHE A 246 3.49 15.04 13.32
CA PHE A 246 2.90 13.90 14.05
C PHE A 246 2.87 14.15 15.56
N GLY A 247 2.11 13.31 16.27
CA GLY A 247 1.93 13.42 17.73
C GLY A 247 0.57 14.00 18.10
N ARG A 248 0.47 14.57 19.30
CA ARG A 248 -0.80 15.04 19.86
C ARG A 248 -0.69 16.49 20.29
N ARG A 249 -1.68 17.30 19.89
CA ARG A 249 -1.81 18.70 20.34
C ARG A 249 -1.73 18.86 21.87
N SER A 250 -2.31 17.92 22.61
CA SER A 250 -2.32 17.94 24.08
C SER A 250 -0.96 17.66 24.73
N LEU A 251 -0.01 17.13 23.96
CA LEU A 251 1.37 16.86 24.38
C LEU A 251 2.28 17.55 23.36
N MET A 252 2.41 18.87 23.51
CA MET A 252 3.19 19.69 22.59
C MET A 252 4.69 19.49 22.83
N TRP A 253 5.45 19.24 21.77
CA TRP A 253 6.91 19.11 21.79
C TRP A 253 7.48 19.47 20.41
N GLY A 254 8.79 19.66 20.33
CA GLY A 254 9.48 19.92 19.05
C GLY A 254 9.06 21.21 18.36
N HIS A 255 8.38 22.11 19.07
CA HIS A 255 8.11 23.46 18.61
C HIS A 255 9.23 24.39 19.08
N TRP A 256 9.10 25.67 18.76
CA TRP A 256 10.02 26.69 19.21
C TRP A 256 10.23 26.77 20.73
N PHE A 257 9.26 26.36 21.57
CA PHE A 257 9.33 26.37 23.04
C PHE A 257 8.96 25.03 23.63
#